data_AF-A0A653EY42-F1
#
_entry.id   AF-A0A653EY42-F1
#
_cell.length_a   1.000
_cell.length_b   1.000
_cell.length_c   1.000
_cell.angle_alpha   90.00
_cell.angle_beta   90.00
_cell.angle_gamma   90.00
#
_symmetry.space_group_name_H-M   'P 1'
#
loop_
_entity.id
_entity.type
_entity.pdbx_description
1 polymer ?
#
loop_
_entity_poly.entity_id
_entity_poly.type
_entity_poly.pdbx_seq_one_letter_code
_entity_poly.pdbx_strand_id
1 'polypeptide(L)'
;MGLALLLAIAAVVMSVIKWSAPAPVATTTTMTAAPAGPAYTAQQVAAAKKEACDASALSDVPITTAQLNFVATVGERGSDRYRQMLSNLQTVVMVETEYVRSHVAPATPKDVADAINDDINALITLVEANTREVADAEANQLIESVKRAGERVAKVCD
;
A
#
# COMPACT_ATOMS: atom_id res chain seq x y z
N MET A 1 -3.49 -38.68 58.34
CA MET A 1 -4.50 -39.09 57.33
C MET A 1 -5.81 -38.42 57.71
N GLY A 2 -6.24 -37.39 57.00
CA GLY A 2 -7.47 -36.65 57.38
C GLY A 2 -7.82 -35.48 56.46
N LEU A 3 -6.82 -34.86 55.84
CA LEU A 3 -7.05 -33.73 54.92
C LEU A 3 -7.39 -34.16 53.48
N ALA A 4 -6.89 -35.32 53.02
CA ALA A 4 -7.02 -35.75 51.64
C ALA A 4 -8.45 -36.21 51.27
N LEU A 5 -9.23 -36.72 52.23
CA LEU A 5 -10.60 -37.18 51.98
C LEU A 5 -11.61 -36.03 51.84
N LEU A 6 -11.35 -34.85 52.42
CA LEU A 6 -12.27 -33.72 52.35
C LEU A 6 -12.27 -33.02 51.00
N LEU A 7 -11.13 -33.03 50.28
CA LEU A 7 -11.00 -32.39 48.96
C LEU A 7 -11.68 -33.20 47.84
N ALA A 8 -11.75 -34.53 47.97
CA ALA A 8 -12.37 -35.39 46.96
C ALA A 8 -13.89 -35.20 46.89
N ILE A 9 -14.54 -34.83 47.99
CA ILE A 9 -16.01 -34.65 48.06
C ILE A 9 -16.44 -33.35 47.37
N ALA A 10 -15.65 -32.28 47.46
CA ALA A 10 -15.99 -30.98 46.86
C ALA A 10 -16.04 -31.03 45.31
N ALA A 11 -15.21 -31.86 44.68
CA ALA A 11 -15.16 -31.97 43.22
C ALA A 11 -16.43 -32.62 42.65
N VAL A 12 -17.02 -33.60 43.35
CA VAL A 12 -18.20 -34.32 42.86
C VAL A 12 -19.45 -33.44 42.88
N VAL A 13 -19.59 -32.56 43.88
CA VAL A 13 -20.75 -31.67 43.99
C VAL A 13 -20.79 -30.63 42.87
N MET A 14 -19.64 -30.09 42.44
CA MET A 14 -19.58 -29.10 41.37
C MET A 14 -19.89 -29.68 39.98
N SER A 15 -19.68 -30.98 39.77
CA SER A 15 -20.05 -31.65 38.51
C SER A 15 -21.56 -31.84 38.34
N VAL A 16 -22.32 -31.93 39.43
CA VAL A 16 -23.80 -32.12 39.35
C VAL A 16 -24.52 -30.80 39.10
N ILE A 17 -24.07 -29.70 39.69
CA ILE A 17 -24.68 -28.36 39.53
C ILE A 17 -24.61 -27.88 38.07
N LYS A 18 -23.55 -28.28 37.35
CA LYS A 18 -23.37 -27.90 35.94
C LYS A 18 -24.36 -28.60 34.99
N TRP A 19 -25.03 -29.67 35.44
CA TRP A 19 -25.96 -30.44 34.60
C TRP A 19 -27.41 -29.97 34.71
N SER A 20 -27.78 -29.30 35.80
CA SER A 20 -29.11 -28.71 36.01
C SER A 20 -29.21 -27.23 35.61
N ALA A 21 -28.14 -26.65 35.04
CA ALA A 21 -28.15 -25.26 34.59
C ALA A 21 -29.05 -25.12 33.34
N PRO A 22 -30.05 -24.21 33.34
CA PRO A 22 -30.79 -23.87 32.14
C PRO A 22 -29.83 -23.48 31.02
N ALA A 23 -30.09 -23.95 29.80
CA ALA A 23 -29.33 -23.54 28.64
C ALA A 23 -29.31 -21.99 28.59
N PRO A 24 -28.14 -21.36 28.41
CA PRO A 24 -28.07 -19.92 28.29
C PRO A 24 -28.98 -19.47 27.16
N VAL A 25 -29.91 -18.56 27.47
CA VAL A 25 -30.81 -17.96 26.48
C VAL A 25 -29.93 -17.38 25.37
N ALA A 26 -30.20 -17.77 24.12
CA ALA A 26 -29.46 -17.25 22.98
C ALA A 26 -29.69 -15.74 22.88
N THR A 27 -28.73 -14.96 23.36
CA THR A 27 -28.70 -13.51 23.17
C THR A 27 -28.38 -13.25 21.71
N THR A 28 -29.39 -12.90 20.92
CA THR A 28 -29.17 -12.42 19.55
C THR A 28 -28.69 -10.98 19.64
N THR A 29 -27.38 -10.79 19.48
CA THR A 29 -26.81 -9.46 19.32
C THR A 29 -27.12 -8.98 17.91
N THR A 30 -28.18 -8.17 17.74
CA THR A 30 -28.36 -7.42 16.49
C THR A 30 -27.26 -6.37 16.41
N MET A 31 -26.23 -6.62 15.60
CA MET A 31 -25.32 -5.57 15.17
C MET A 31 -26.08 -4.63 14.24
N THR A 32 -26.49 -3.47 14.74
CA THR A 32 -26.84 -2.36 13.87
C THR A 32 -25.59 -2.01 13.09
N ALA A 33 -25.61 -2.22 11.76
CA ALA A 33 -24.54 -1.76 10.89
C ALA A 33 -24.26 -0.29 11.20
N ALA A 34 -23.00 0.05 11.46
CA ALA A 34 -22.60 1.44 11.60
C ALA A 34 -23.14 2.23 10.39
N PRO A 35 -23.59 3.49 10.56
CA PRO A 35 -23.95 4.33 9.44
C PRO A 35 -22.83 4.23 8.40
N ALA A 36 -23.19 3.96 7.14
CA ALA A 36 -22.21 4.05 6.05
C ALA A 36 -21.50 5.39 6.23
N GLY A 37 -20.16 5.36 6.32
CA GLY A 37 -19.35 6.59 6.44
C GLY A 37 -19.76 7.60 5.36
N PRO A 38 -19.40 8.89 5.49
CA PRO A 38 -19.90 9.93 4.61
C PRO A 38 -19.72 9.50 3.15
N ALA A 39 -20.82 9.18 2.48
CA ALA A 39 -20.80 8.80 1.08
C ALA A 39 -20.41 10.06 0.30
N TYR A 40 -19.24 10.03 -0.34
CA TYR A 40 -18.79 11.13 -1.17
C TYR A 40 -19.80 11.38 -2.29
N THR A 41 -20.10 12.64 -2.57
CA THR A 41 -20.94 13.00 -3.70
C THR A 41 -20.20 12.67 -5.00
N ALA A 42 -20.94 12.46 -6.09
CA ALA A 42 -20.34 12.25 -7.40
C ALA A 42 -19.37 13.38 -7.81
N GLN A 43 -19.67 14.62 -7.38
CA GLN A 43 -18.79 15.77 -7.60
C GLN A 43 -17.48 15.68 -6.80
N GLN A 44 -17.54 15.23 -5.55
CA GLN A 44 -16.35 15.01 -4.72
C GLN A 44 -15.47 13.90 -5.29
N VAL A 45 -16.07 12.80 -5.76
CA VAL A 45 -15.34 11.71 -6.41
C VAL A 45 -14.69 12.16 -7.71
N ALA A 46 -15.41 12.91 -8.56
CA ALA A 46 -14.86 13.44 -9.80
C ALA A 46 -13.72 14.44 -9.57
N ALA A 47 -13.85 15.32 -8.58
CA ALA A 47 -12.78 16.24 -8.19
C ALA A 47 -11.54 15.50 -7.68
N ALA A 48 -11.72 14.49 -6.83
CA ALA A 48 -10.62 13.67 -6.32
C ALA A 48 -9.93 12.85 -7.42
N LYS A 49 -10.69 12.25 -8.37
CA LYS A 49 -10.10 11.61 -9.55
C LYS A 49 -9.24 12.60 -10.32
N LYS A 50 -9.79 13.79 -10.61
CA LYS A 50 -9.07 14.82 -11.37
C LYS A 50 -7.78 15.24 -10.66
N GLU A 51 -7.84 15.53 -9.38
CA GLU A 51 -6.68 15.95 -8.59
C GLU A 51 -5.57 14.89 -8.58
N ALA A 52 -5.91 13.63 -8.32
CA ALA A 52 -4.95 12.53 -8.30
C ALA A 52 -4.30 12.30 -9.67
N CYS A 53 -5.08 12.38 -10.75
CA CYS A 53 -4.61 12.22 -12.12
C CYS A 53 -3.75 13.39 -12.60
N ASP A 54 -4.16 14.63 -12.29
CA ASP A 54 -3.37 15.83 -12.61
C ASP A 54 -2.01 15.79 -11.87
N ALA A 55 -2.00 15.40 -10.59
CA ALA A 55 -0.77 15.25 -9.83
C ALA A 55 0.16 14.19 -10.42
N SER A 56 -0.38 13.03 -10.80
CA SER A 56 0.38 11.96 -11.45
C SER A 56 1.01 12.44 -12.77
N ALA A 57 0.23 13.15 -13.60
CA ALA A 57 0.71 13.70 -14.87
C ALA A 57 1.79 14.78 -14.68
N LEU A 58 1.67 15.62 -13.64
CA LEU A 58 2.67 16.64 -13.31
C LEU A 58 4.00 16.03 -12.86
N SER A 59 3.96 14.95 -12.08
CA SER A 59 5.15 14.26 -11.58
C SER A 59 5.88 13.40 -12.62
N ASP A 60 5.21 13.01 -13.71
CA ASP A 60 5.80 12.17 -14.75
C ASP A 60 7.02 12.83 -15.43
N VAL A 61 6.94 14.13 -15.72
CA VAL A 61 8.01 14.89 -16.40
C VAL A 61 9.33 14.92 -15.62
N PRO A 62 9.36 15.34 -14.33
CA PRO A 62 10.60 15.34 -13.57
C PRO A 62 11.15 13.92 -13.36
N ILE A 63 10.29 12.92 -13.10
CA ILE A 63 10.70 11.52 -12.95
C ILE A 63 11.37 11.02 -14.24
N THR A 64 10.71 11.17 -15.39
CA THR A 64 11.25 10.77 -16.70
C THR A 64 12.57 11.46 -17.00
N THR A 65 12.67 12.76 -16.71
CA THR A 65 13.91 13.52 -16.90
C THR A 65 15.05 12.95 -16.04
N ALA A 66 14.80 12.66 -14.77
CA ALA A 66 15.80 12.08 -13.88
C ALA A 66 16.22 10.67 -14.32
N GLN A 67 15.27 9.86 -14.78
CA GLN A 67 15.54 8.52 -15.33
C GLN A 67 16.44 8.59 -16.56
N LEU A 68 16.15 9.48 -17.53
CA LEU A 68 16.98 9.66 -18.72
C LEU A 68 18.41 10.07 -18.37
N ASN A 69 18.57 11.00 -17.42
CA ASN A 69 19.88 11.44 -16.94
C ASN A 69 20.66 10.29 -16.28
N PHE A 70 20.00 9.45 -15.49
CA PHE A 70 20.62 8.27 -14.89
C PHE A 70 21.01 7.22 -15.93
N VAL A 71 20.10 6.89 -16.86
CA VAL A 71 20.33 5.92 -17.94
C VAL A 71 21.55 6.30 -18.79
N ALA A 72 21.81 7.59 -19.00
CA ALA A 72 23.00 8.05 -19.71
C ALA A 72 24.33 7.71 -19.01
N THR A 73 24.30 7.25 -17.77
CA THR A 73 25.49 6.95 -16.95
C THR A 73 25.66 5.48 -16.58
N VAL A 74 24.73 4.59 -16.95
CA VAL A 74 24.72 3.18 -16.47
C VAL A 74 25.96 2.38 -16.88
N GLY A 75 26.64 2.77 -17.96
CA GLY A 75 27.92 2.16 -18.39
C GLY A 75 29.15 2.63 -17.58
N GLU A 76 28.98 3.60 -16.69
CA GLU A 76 30.04 4.22 -15.91
C GLU A 76 29.96 3.83 -14.41
N ARG A 77 29.51 2.60 -14.10
CA ARG A 77 29.40 2.13 -12.71
C ARG A 77 30.73 2.35 -11.95
N GLY A 78 30.64 2.98 -10.79
CA GLY A 78 31.79 3.37 -9.97
C GLY A 78 32.32 4.80 -10.22
N SER A 79 31.84 5.53 -11.23
CA SER A 79 32.17 6.95 -11.42
C SER A 79 31.42 7.86 -10.45
N ASP A 80 31.97 9.05 -10.17
CA ASP A 80 31.25 10.08 -9.41
C ASP A 80 29.99 10.53 -10.14
N ARG A 81 30.04 10.56 -11.48
CA ARG A 81 28.91 10.94 -12.32
C ARG A 81 27.75 9.96 -12.17
N TYR A 82 28.02 8.65 -12.19
CA TYR A 82 27.01 7.62 -11.95
C TYR A 82 26.37 7.79 -10.56
N ARG A 83 27.18 7.94 -9.51
CA ARG A 83 26.69 8.15 -8.14
C ARG A 83 25.84 9.42 -8.02
N GLN A 84 26.25 10.50 -8.67
CA GLN A 84 25.51 11.76 -8.67
C GLN A 84 24.15 11.62 -9.37
N MET A 85 24.10 10.97 -10.53
CA MET A 85 22.84 10.79 -11.26
C MET A 85 21.90 9.80 -10.54
N LEU A 86 22.45 8.74 -9.94
CA LEU A 86 21.67 7.83 -9.10
C LEU A 86 21.06 8.56 -7.90
N SER A 87 21.85 9.39 -7.21
CA SER A 87 21.36 10.20 -6.08
C SER A 87 20.28 11.20 -6.49
N ASN A 88 20.43 11.82 -7.67
CA ASN A 88 19.39 12.69 -8.23
C ASN A 88 18.11 11.92 -8.55
N LEU A 89 18.21 10.77 -9.22
CA LEU A 89 17.06 9.91 -9.50
C LEU A 89 16.33 9.48 -8.22
N GLN A 90 17.07 9.01 -7.21
CA GLN A 90 16.51 8.66 -5.90
C GLN A 90 15.73 9.82 -5.28
N THR A 91 16.33 11.02 -5.30
CA THR A 91 15.72 12.21 -4.71
C THR A 91 14.44 12.58 -5.43
N VAL A 92 14.48 12.65 -6.76
CA VAL A 92 13.32 13.02 -7.58
C VAL A 92 12.19 12.01 -7.40
N VAL A 93 12.46 10.71 -7.50
CA VAL A 93 11.41 9.69 -7.31
C VAL A 93 10.79 9.79 -5.93
N MET A 94 11.57 9.97 -4.86
CA MET A 94 11.02 10.08 -3.51
C MET A 94 10.17 11.35 -3.32
N VAL A 95 10.60 12.49 -3.85
CA VAL A 95 9.86 13.75 -3.76
C VAL A 95 8.56 13.69 -4.56
N GLU A 96 8.64 13.24 -5.81
CA GLU A 96 7.51 13.23 -6.73
C GLU A 96 6.47 12.17 -6.34
N THR A 97 6.90 10.98 -5.90
CA THR A 97 5.95 9.97 -5.42
C THR A 97 5.23 10.42 -4.14
N GLU A 98 5.90 11.16 -3.25
CA GLU A 98 5.24 11.73 -2.07
C GLU A 98 4.27 12.87 -2.45
N TYR A 99 4.66 13.71 -3.43
CA TYR A 99 3.74 14.71 -3.99
C TYR A 99 2.47 14.04 -4.52
N VAL A 100 2.58 13.00 -5.35
CA VAL A 100 1.41 12.27 -5.86
C VAL A 100 0.59 11.66 -4.72
N ARG A 101 1.21 10.99 -3.74
CA ARG A 101 0.51 10.42 -2.57
C ARG A 101 -0.33 11.47 -1.82
N SER A 102 0.21 12.66 -1.64
CA SER A 102 -0.47 13.74 -0.93
C SER A 102 -1.72 14.27 -1.66
N HIS A 103 -1.87 13.96 -2.96
CA HIS A 103 -3.02 14.36 -3.79
C HIS A 103 -4.01 13.20 -4.05
N VAL A 104 -3.76 12.00 -3.51
CA VAL A 104 -4.72 10.90 -3.52
C VAL A 104 -5.69 11.05 -2.34
N ALA A 105 -6.75 11.85 -2.53
CA ALA A 105 -7.77 12.06 -1.52
C ALA A 105 -8.59 10.78 -1.23
N PRO A 106 -9.19 10.61 -0.03
CA PRO A 106 -10.02 9.44 0.27
C PRO A 106 -11.24 9.24 -0.63
N ALA A 107 -11.69 10.30 -1.33
CA ALA A 107 -12.77 10.23 -2.32
C ALA A 107 -12.31 9.74 -3.70
N THR A 108 -11.02 9.52 -3.91
CA THR A 108 -10.46 9.03 -5.17
C THR A 108 -11.04 7.64 -5.47
N PRO A 109 -11.52 7.37 -6.70
CA PRO A 109 -11.94 6.04 -7.10
C PRO A 109 -10.86 5.00 -6.79
N LYS A 110 -11.28 3.83 -6.27
CA LYS A 110 -10.35 2.79 -5.82
C LYS A 110 -9.42 2.32 -6.93
N ASP A 111 -9.92 2.17 -8.15
CA ASP A 111 -9.14 1.76 -9.31
C ASP A 111 -8.04 2.78 -9.68
N VAL A 112 -8.34 4.08 -9.57
CA VAL A 112 -7.36 5.17 -9.74
C VAL A 112 -6.31 5.14 -8.63
N ALA A 113 -6.74 5.08 -7.37
CA ALA A 113 -5.84 5.03 -6.22
C ALA A 113 -4.93 3.78 -6.26
N ASP A 114 -5.49 2.61 -6.60
CA ASP A 114 -4.72 1.38 -6.73
C ASP A 114 -3.68 1.48 -7.87
N ALA A 115 -4.06 2.02 -9.03
CA ALA A 115 -3.13 2.19 -10.16
C ALA A 115 -1.96 3.13 -9.83
N ILE A 116 -2.26 4.27 -9.18
CA ILE A 116 -1.23 5.23 -8.72
C ILE A 116 -0.30 4.58 -7.70
N ASN A 117 -0.85 3.83 -6.73
CA ASN A 117 -0.02 3.15 -5.73
C ASN A 117 0.87 2.07 -6.35
N ASP A 118 0.36 1.32 -7.32
CA ASP A 118 1.12 0.31 -8.05
C ASP A 118 2.29 0.95 -8.82
N ASP A 119 2.07 2.09 -9.47
CA ASP A 119 3.10 2.84 -10.18
C ASP A 119 4.18 3.39 -9.24
N ILE A 120 3.77 4.00 -8.12
CA ILE A 120 4.70 4.46 -7.08
C ILE A 120 5.55 3.31 -6.55
N ASN A 121 4.95 2.15 -6.27
CA ASN A 121 5.69 0.98 -5.78
C ASN A 121 6.66 0.45 -6.83
N ALA A 122 6.28 0.45 -8.11
CA ALA A 122 7.17 0.05 -9.20
C ALA A 122 8.36 1.00 -9.33
N LEU A 123 8.14 2.32 -9.24
CA LEU A 123 9.19 3.34 -9.27
C LEU A 123 10.17 3.18 -8.11
N ILE A 124 9.66 3.04 -6.88
CA ILE A 124 10.49 2.83 -5.69
C ILE A 124 11.31 1.55 -5.84
N THR A 125 10.68 0.46 -6.28
CA THR A 125 11.37 -0.83 -6.47
C THR A 125 12.49 -0.73 -7.51
N LEU A 126 12.25 -0.04 -8.64
CA LEU A 126 13.28 0.20 -9.65
C LEU A 126 14.45 1.02 -9.09
N VAL A 127 14.17 2.07 -8.32
CA VAL A 127 15.20 2.89 -7.67
C VAL A 127 16.00 2.06 -6.66
N GLU A 128 15.35 1.25 -5.83
CA GLU A 128 16.03 0.35 -4.90
C GLU A 128 16.94 -0.65 -5.63
N ALA A 129 16.47 -1.22 -6.74
CA ALA A 129 17.24 -2.16 -7.55
C ALA A 129 18.48 -1.50 -8.16
N ASN A 130 18.34 -0.28 -8.71
CA ASN A 130 19.47 0.51 -9.20
C ASN A 130 20.44 0.87 -8.08
N THR A 131 19.93 1.17 -6.88
CA THR A 131 20.72 1.47 -5.68
C THR A 131 21.53 0.26 -5.21
N ARG A 132 20.95 -0.93 -5.30
CA ARG A 132 21.60 -2.21 -4.99
C ARG A 132 22.45 -2.73 -6.15
N GLU A 133 22.48 -2.00 -7.26
CA GLU A 133 23.26 -2.34 -8.45
C GLU A 133 22.95 -3.74 -8.98
N VAL A 134 21.66 -4.14 -8.99
CA VAL A 134 21.25 -5.46 -9.49
C VAL A 134 21.70 -5.70 -10.95
N ALA A 135 21.65 -6.96 -11.36
CA ALA A 135 21.99 -7.34 -12.73
C ALA A 135 21.02 -6.70 -13.74
N ASP A 136 21.53 -6.35 -14.93
CA ASP A 136 20.75 -5.63 -15.95
C ASP A 136 19.47 -6.39 -16.37
N ALA A 137 19.50 -7.73 -16.38
CA ALA A 137 18.33 -8.54 -16.67
C ALA A 137 17.19 -8.33 -15.66
N GLU A 138 17.53 -8.19 -14.37
CA GLU A 138 16.58 -7.89 -13.30
C GLU A 138 16.09 -6.43 -13.40
N ALA A 139 17.01 -5.48 -13.61
CA ALA A 139 16.65 -4.07 -13.81
C ALA A 139 15.69 -3.87 -14.99
N ASN A 140 15.90 -4.59 -16.10
CA ASN A 140 15.02 -4.53 -17.28
C ASN A 140 13.60 -5.04 -16.98
N GLN A 141 13.44 -6.07 -16.15
CA GLN A 141 12.11 -6.52 -15.73
C GLN A 141 11.36 -5.45 -14.92
N LEU A 142 12.08 -4.72 -14.07
CA LEU A 142 11.53 -3.64 -13.27
C LEU A 142 11.18 -2.41 -14.12
N ILE A 143 11.99 -2.07 -15.13
CA ILE A 143 11.65 -1.04 -16.12
C ILE A 143 10.32 -1.37 -16.81
N GLU A 144 10.15 -2.61 -17.25
CA GLU A 144 8.88 -3.04 -17.86
C GLU A 144 7.72 -3.04 -16.85
N SER A 145 7.99 -3.23 -15.56
CA SER A 145 6.99 -3.10 -14.51
C SER A 145 6.52 -1.65 -14.33
N VAL A 146 7.45 -0.69 -14.31
CA VAL A 146 7.13 0.75 -14.25
C VAL A 146 6.31 1.15 -15.47
N LYS A 147 6.72 0.76 -16.68
CA LYS A 147 5.96 1.07 -17.91
C LYS A 147 4.51 0.60 -17.84
N ARG A 148 4.29 -0.67 -17.47
CA ARG A 148 2.93 -1.23 -17.34
C ARG A 148 2.10 -0.52 -16.27
N ALA A 149 2.73 -0.10 -15.17
CA ALA A 149 2.03 0.62 -14.11
C ALA A 149 1.64 2.03 -14.55
N GLY A 150 2.56 2.77 -15.19
CA GLY A 150 2.27 4.07 -15.80
C GLY A 150 1.19 4.00 -16.89
N GLU A 151 1.20 2.99 -17.76
CA GLU A 151 0.13 2.74 -18.75
C GLU A 151 -1.24 2.52 -18.08
N ARG A 152 -1.24 1.85 -16.92
CA ARG A 152 -2.47 1.63 -16.15
C ARG A 152 -2.97 2.94 -15.54
N VAL A 153 -2.09 3.80 -15.02
CA VAL A 153 -2.44 5.14 -14.53
C VAL A 153 -3.06 5.96 -15.67
N ALA A 154 -2.41 6.01 -16.85
CA ALA A 154 -2.95 6.71 -18.01
C ALA A 154 -4.37 6.24 -18.35
N LYS A 155 -4.56 4.91 -18.45
CA LYS A 155 -5.86 4.32 -18.78
C LYS A 155 -6.99 4.66 -17.79
N VAL A 156 -6.71 4.72 -16.48
CA VAL A 156 -7.75 5.05 -15.49
C VAL A 156 -7.96 6.55 -15.33
N CYS A 157 -7.01 7.36 -15.80
CA CYS A 157 -7.05 8.82 -15.77
C CYS A 157 -7.65 9.46 -17.02
N ASP A 158 -7.71 8.73 -18.14
CA ASP A 158 -8.59 9.04 -19.28
C ASP A 158 -10.08 9.12 -18.88
#